data_AF-A0A317JKS5-F1
#
_entry.id   AF-A0A317JKS5-F1
#
_cell.length_a   1.000
_cell.length_b   1.000
_cell.length_c   1.000
_cell.angle_alpha   90.00
_cell.angle_beta   90.00
_cell.angle_gamma   90.00
#
_symmetry.space_group_name_H-M   'P 1'
#
loop_
_entity.id
_entity.type
_entity.pdbx_description
1 polymer ?
#
loop_
_entity_poly.entity_id
_entity_poly.type
_entity_poly.pdbx_seq_one_letter_code
_entity_poly.pdbx_strand_id
1 'polypeptide(L)'
;MIHGLVSFILIHMSKSKTLQILITVSEERLLKTAAKKKGLPLAEWARNLLRQKAREDLGPQPKSVEEALRSLLSINAPVDSVDVMIQESFKGRYR
;
A
#
# COMPACT_ATOMS: atom_id res chain seq x y z
N MET A 1 -27.87 35.49 -7.64
CA MET A 1 -27.67 34.79 -6.35
C MET A 1 -28.16 33.36 -6.55
N ILE A 2 -27.25 32.44 -6.93
CA ILE A 2 -26.70 31.31 -6.12
C ILE A 2 -27.87 30.44 -5.59
N HIS A 3 -28.08 29.20 -6.04
CA HIS A 3 -27.23 28.01 -5.87
C HIS A 3 -27.40 27.08 -7.09
N GLY A 4 -26.37 26.54 -7.75
CA GLY A 4 -25.19 25.92 -7.14
C GLY A 4 -25.44 24.47 -6.73
N LEU A 5 -26.28 23.71 -7.46
CA LEU A 5 -26.52 22.29 -7.20
C LEU A 5 -25.55 21.43 -8.02
N VAL A 6 -24.27 21.64 -7.76
CA VAL A 6 -23.17 20.80 -8.21
C VAL A 6 -23.03 19.71 -7.14
N SER A 7 -23.77 18.61 -7.30
CA SER A 7 -23.66 17.37 -6.51
C SER A 7 -22.32 16.65 -6.75
N PHE A 8 -21.21 17.36 -6.60
CA PHE A 8 -19.86 16.93 -6.94
C PHE A 8 -18.92 16.91 -5.73
N ILE A 9 -19.45 17.17 -4.53
CA ILE A 9 -18.67 17.25 -3.30
C ILE A 9 -19.19 16.22 -2.29
N LEU A 10 -18.83 14.98 -2.56
CA LEU A 10 -18.33 14.05 -1.55
C LEU A 10 -17.29 13.23 -2.31
N ILE A 11 -16.18 13.87 -2.69
CA ILE A 11 -14.91 13.69 -1.97
C ILE A 11 -14.83 12.24 -1.44
N HIS A 12 -14.68 11.31 -2.38
CA HIS A 12 -14.08 10.02 -2.10
C HIS A 12 -12.66 10.34 -1.60
N MET A 13 -12.49 10.43 -0.28
CA MET A 13 -11.16 10.49 0.33
C MET A 13 -10.43 9.19 -0.04
N SER A 14 -9.77 9.16 -1.19
CA SER A 14 -8.82 8.12 -1.52
C SER A 14 -7.67 8.29 -0.53
N LYS A 15 -7.72 7.56 0.59
CA LYS A 15 -6.63 7.53 1.57
C LYS A 15 -5.42 6.91 0.86
N SER A 16 -4.54 7.73 0.29
CA SER A 16 -3.23 7.24 -0.15
C SER A 16 -2.52 6.71 1.09
N LYS A 17 -2.31 5.40 1.15
CA LYS A 17 -1.50 4.78 2.19
C LYS A 17 -0.05 4.79 1.71
N THR A 18 0.80 5.47 2.47
CA THR A 18 2.25 5.50 2.21
C THR A 18 2.89 4.32 2.91
N LEU A 19 3.58 3.47 2.14
CA LEU A 19 4.41 2.39 2.67
C LEU A 19 5.86 2.87 2.70
N GLN A 20 6.49 2.83 3.88
CA GLN A 20 7.92 3.05 4.05
C GLN A 20 8.61 1.70 4.15
N ILE A 21 9.61 1.46 3.32
CA ILE A 21 10.38 0.21 3.30
C ILE A 21 11.83 0.57 3.63
N LEU A 22 12.34 0.00 4.73
CA LEU A 22 13.74 0.15 5.08
C LEU A 22 14.56 -0.76 4.15
N ILE A 23 15.49 -0.15 3.42
CA ILE A 23 16.39 -0.85 2.51
C ILE A 23 17.81 -0.29 2.67
N THR A 24 18.79 -1.13 2.39
CA THR A 24 20.20 -0.72 2.31
C THR A 24 20.48 0.09 1.04
N VAL A 25 21.58 0.84 1.04
CA VAL A 25 22.01 1.62 -0.15
C VAL A 25 22.32 0.70 -1.35
N SER A 26 22.83 -0.50 -1.10
CA SER A 26 23.06 -1.51 -2.13
C SER A 26 21.76 -1.97 -2.79
N GLU A 27 20.73 -2.26 -1.99
CA GLU A 27 19.42 -2.67 -2.50
C GLU A 27 18.76 -1.54 -3.27
N GLU A 28 18.84 -0.30 -2.78
CA GLU A 28 18.28 0.86 -3.48
C GLU A 28 18.86 1.00 -4.90
N ARG A 29 20.18 0.81 -5.07
CA ARG A 29 20.83 0.87 -6.39
C ARG A 29 20.31 -0.22 -7.33
N LEU A 30 20.14 -1.44 -6.83
CA LEU A 30 19.61 -2.56 -7.60
C LEU A 30 18.17 -2.30 -8.04
N LEU A 31 17.32 -1.83 -7.13
CA LEU A 31 15.92 -1.53 -7.41
C LEU A 31 15.78 -0.38 -8.42
N LYS A 32 16.59 0.70 -8.28
CA LYS A 32 16.64 1.79 -9.28
C LYS A 32 17.04 1.28 -10.67
N THR A 33 18.01 0.37 -10.72
CA THR A 33 18.47 -0.22 -11.99
C THR A 33 17.37 -1.07 -12.63
N ALA A 34 16.65 -1.87 -11.84
CA ALA A 34 15.53 -2.68 -12.31
C ALA A 34 14.37 -1.81 -12.83
N ALA A 35 14.02 -0.74 -12.11
CA ALA A 35 13.00 0.21 -12.53
C ALA A 35 13.39 0.92 -13.85
N LYS A 36 14.66 1.35 -13.97
CA LYS A 36 15.20 1.97 -15.19
C LYS A 36 15.13 1.03 -16.40
N LYS A 37 15.44 -0.26 -16.22
CA LYS A 37 15.29 -1.28 -17.29
C LYS A 37 13.85 -1.42 -17.80
N LYS A 38 12.87 -1.05 -16.99
CA LYS A 38 11.44 -1.06 -17.34
C LYS A 38 10.92 0.31 -17.79
N GLY A 39 11.77 1.33 -17.83
CA GLY A 39 11.38 2.69 -18.21
C GLY A 39 10.43 3.37 -17.23
N LEU A 40 10.35 2.89 -15.99
CA LEU A 40 9.40 3.39 -14.99
C LEU A 40 10.13 4.09 -13.83
N PRO A 41 9.49 5.09 -13.20
CA PRO A 41 9.93 5.59 -11.89
C PRO A 41 9.94 4.47 -10.84
N LEU A 42 10.91 4.50 -9.93
CA LEU A 42 11.09 3.46 -8.91
C LEU A 42 9.80 3.18 -8.11
N ALA A 43 9.10 4.24 -7.67
CA ALA A 43 7.87 4.10 -6.89
C ALA A 43 6.73 3.44 -7.69
N GLU A 44 6.62 3.75 -8.98
CA GLU A 44 5.59 3.16 -9.84
C GLU A 44 5.90 1.69 -10.15
N TRP A 45 7.16 1.41 -10.47
CA TRP A 45 7.65 0.05 -10.66
C TRP A 45 7.42 -0.83 -9.43
N ALA A 46 7.74 -0.32 -8.23
CA ALA A 46 7.52 -1.03 -6.97
C ALA A 46 6.01 -1.27 -6.70
N ARG A 47 5.14 -0.29 -6.95
CA ARG A 47 3.68 -0.48 -6.83
C ARG A 47 3.16 -1.57 -7.77
N ASN A 48 3.67 -1.62 -9.00
CA ASN A 48 3.25 -2.63 -9.98
C ASN A 48 3.66 -4.03 -9.54
N LEU A 49 4.87 -4.19 -9.01
CA LEU A 49 5.31 -5.46 -8.41
C LEU A 49 4.45 -5.87 -7.23
N LEU A 50 4.18 -4.96 -6.29
CA LEU A 50 3.34 -5.26 -5.13
C LEU A 50 1.92 -5.65 -5.54
N ARG A 51 1.34 -4.99 -6.55
CA ARG A 51 0.01 -5.36 -7.09
C ARG A 51 0.02 -6.69 -7.82
N GLN A 52 1.10 -7.02 -8.52
CA GLN A 52 1.24 -8.32 -9.16
C GLN A 52 1.31 -9.41 -8.09
N LYS A 53 2.20 -9.25 -7.10
CA LYS A 53 2.38 -10.21 -6.02
C LYS A 53 1.11 -10.38 -5.20
N ALA A 54 0.41 -9.29 -4.88
CA ALA A 54 -0.88 -9.35 -4.21
C ALA A 54 -1.93 -10.13 -5.01
N ARG A 55 -1.95 -10.02 -6.35
CA ARG A 55 -2.86 -10.82 -7.20
C ARG A 55 -2.49 -12.30 -7.22
N GLU A 56 -1.20 -12.61 -7.20
CA GLU A 56 -0.71 -13.99 -7.11
C GLU A 56 -1.05 -14.63 -5.76
N ASP A 57 -0.89 -13.88 -4.67
CA ASP A 57 -1.06 -14.40 -3.31
C ASP A 57 -2.53 -14.40 -2.84
N LEU A 58 -3.33 -13.40 -3.22
CA LEU A 58 -4.73 -13.26 -2.79
C LEU A 58 -5.73 -13.91 -3.76
N GLY A 59 -5.31 -14.26 -4.98
CA GLY A 59 -6.21 -14.71 -6.03
C GLY A 59 -7.14 -13.59 -6.55
N PRO A 60 -8.31 -13.91 -7.13
CA PRO A 60 -9.23 -12.91 -7.67
C PRO A 60 -9.72 -11.95 -6.58
N GLN A 61 -10.03 -10.70 -6.96
CA GLN A 61 -10.52 -9.71 -6.01
C GLN A 61 -11.78 -10.23 -5.29
N PRO A 62 -11.82 -10.13 -3.94
CA PRO A 62 -12.97 -10.54 -3.16
C PRO A 62 -14.18 -9.68 -3.54
N LYS A 63 -15.36 -10.29 -3.63
CA LYS A 63 -16.61 -9.63 -4.04
C LYS A 63 -17.28 -8.92 -2.86
N SER A 64 -16.90 -9.25 -1.63
CA SER A 64 -17.40 -8.61 -0.41
C SER A 64 -16.30 -8.32 0.62
N VAL A 65 -16.63 -7.48 1.60
CA VAL A 65 -15.72 -7.15 2.71
C VAL A 65 -15.47 -8.38 3.59
N GLU A 66 -16.46 -9.25 3.79
CA GLU A 66 -16.32 -10.48 4.55
C GLU A 66 -15.39 -11.49 3.86
N GLU A 67 -15.49 -11.61 2.53
CA GLU A 67 -14.57 -12.43 1.75
C GLU A 67 -13.14 -11.90 1.86
N ALA A 68 -12.96 -10.58 1.74
CA ALA A 68 -11.65 -9.95 1.91
C ALA A 68 -11.07 -10.20 3.30
N LEU A 69 -11.88 -10.08 4.35
CA LEU A 69 -11.45 -10.31 5.73
C LEU A 69 -11.04 -11.78 5.95
N ARG A 70 -11.82 -12.74 5.44
CA ARG A 70 -11.47 -14.17 5.54
C ARG A 70 -10.15 -14.49 4.83
N SER A 71 -9.95 -13.95 3.63
CA SER A 71 -8.69 -14.12 2.91
C SER A 71 -7.51 -13.47 3.63
N LEU A 72 -7.70 -12.32 4.28
CA LEU A 72 -6.65 -11.68 5.07
C LEU A 72 -6.29 -12.48 6.32
N LEU A 73 -7.28 -13.05 7.01
CA LEU A 73 -7.07 -13.88 8.20
C LEU A 73 -6.32 -15.18 7.89
N SER A 74 -6.39 -15.69 6.67
CA SER A 74 -5.65 -16.88 6.26
C SER A 74 -4.20 -16.61 5.84
N ILE A 75 -3.79 -15.34 5.71
CA ILE A 75 -2.42 -14.99 5.34
C ILE A 75 -1.56 -15.04 6.60
N ASN A 76 -0.59 -15.95 6.61
CA ASN A 76 0.49 -15.92 7.59
C ASN A 76 1.51 -14.84 7.18
N ALA A 77 1.18 -13.59 7.45
CA ALA A 77 2.06 -12.46 7.16
C ALA A 77 3.08 -12.31 8.29
N PRO A 78 4.36 -11.98 7.98
CA PRO A 78 5.35 -11.65 9.00
C PRO A 78 5.06 -10.24 9.54
N VAL A 79 3.96 -10.09 10.26
CA VAL A 79 3.60 -8.87 10.99
C VAL A 79 3.96 -9.05 12.44
N ASP A 80 4.56 -8.01 13.01
CA ASP A 80 4.81 -7.93 14.45
C ASP A 80 3.49 -7.89 15.24
N SER A 81 3.58 -8.16 16.54
CA SER A 81 2.41 -8.08 17.42
C SER A 81 1.75 -6.70 17.36
N VAL A 82 0.43 -6.66 17.56
CA VAL A 82 -0.36 -5.42 17.54
C VAL A 82 0.22 -4.36 18.48
N ASP A 83 0.71 -4.78 19.64
CA ASP A 83 1.35 -3.88 20.62
C ASP A 83 2.61 -3.22 20.07
N VAL A 84 3.45 -3.97 19.36
CA VAL A 84 4.66 -3.43 18.70
C VAL A 84 4.26 -2.42 17.63
N MET A 85 3.27 -2.75 16.79
CA MET A 85 2.78 -1.84 15.74
C MET A 85 2.23 -0.52 16.32
N ILE A 86 1.54 -0.58 17.46
CA ILE A 86 1.04 0.61 18.18
C ILE A 86 2.22 1.45 18.67
N GLN A 87 3.22 0.84 19.30
CA GLN A 87 4.40 1.54 19.83
C GLN A 87 5.22 2.21 18.72
N GLU A 88 5.41 1.55 17.59
CA GLU A 88 6.07 2.14 16.42
C GLU A 88 5.28 3.31 15.83
N SER A 89 3.95 3.20 15.79
CA SER A 89 3.07 4.28 15.31
C SER A 89 3.15 5.53 16.18
N PHE A 90 3.32 5.38 17.50
CA PHE A 90 3.55 6.51 18.40
C PHE A 90 4.96 7.08 18.24
N LYS A 91 6.00 6.24 18.20
CA LYS A 91 7.39 6.70 18.05
C LYS A 91 7.68 7.41 16.73
N GLY A 92 7.03 7.00 15.65
CA GLY A 92 7.17 7.64 14.33
C GLY A 92 6.52 9.03 14.22
N ARG A 93 5.62 9.41 15.14
CA ARG A 93 4.92 10.72 15.11
C ARG A 93 5.65 11.85 15.83
N TYR A 94 6.70 11.56 16.62
CA TYR A 94 7.43 12.54 17.43
C TYR A 94 8.87 12.78 16.95
N ARG A 95 9.13 12.58 15.65
CA ARG A 95 10.39 13.01 15.01
C ARG A 95 10.14 14.20 14.09
#